data_AF-A0AAE9L258-F1
#
_entry.id   AF-A0AAE9L258-F1
#
_cell.length_a   1.000
_cell.length_b   1.000
_cell.length_c   1.000
_cell.angle_alpha   90.00
_cell.angle_beta   90.00
_cell.angle_gamma   90.00
#
_symmetry.space_group_name_H-M   'P 1'
#
loop_
_entity.id
_entity.type
_entity.pdbx_description
1 polymer ?
#
loop_
_entity_poly.entity_id
_entity_poly.type
_entity_poly.pdbx_seq_one_letter_code
_entity_poly.pdbx_strand_id
1 'polypeptide(L)'
;MAFYQLEPWGSHYDDLRAGTIASMVANVHRNPKAAPDPFRALDFIPWNEYHSAANDAEPILLDDPDAQADLIERVMFPKRS
;
A
#
# COMPACT_ATOMS: atom_id res chain seq x y z
N MET A 1 -4.41 -16.04 14.01
CA MET A 1 -5.41 -14.94 13.94
C MET A 1 -5.92 -14.43 15.31
N ALA A 2 -5.55 -15.01 16.46
CA ALA A 2 -6.02 -14.49 17.78
C ALA A 2 -4.98 -13.66 18.57
N PHE A 3 -3.67 -13.91 18.40
CA PHE A 3 -2.61 -13.17 19.12
C PHE A 3 -2.22 -11.84 18.45
N TYR A 4 -2.43 -11.70 17.13
CA TYR A 4 -2.08 -10.49 16.36
C TYR A 4 -2.95 -9.27 16.70
N GLN A 5 -4.23 -9.49 17.02
CA GLN A 5 -5.11 -8.43 17.49
C GLN A 5 -4.74 -7.90 18.88
N LEU A 6 -3.91 -8.63 19.63
CA LEU A 6 -3.48 -8.28 20.98
C LEU A 6 -2.12 -7.55 21.01
N GLU A 7 -1.25 -7.77 20.03
CA GLU A 7 0.05 -7.08 19.90
C GLU A 7 0.22 -6.39 18.53
N PRO A 8 -0.17 -5.11 18.41
CA PRO A 8 -0.04 -4.35 17.15
C PRO A 8 1.42 -4.04 16.76
N TRP A 9 2.39 -4.40 17.60
CA TRP A 9 3.84 -4.21 17.36
C TRP A 9 4.52 -5.46 16.77
N GLY A 10 3.76 -6.49 16.43
CA GLY A 10 4.29 -7.78 15.97
C GLY A 10 4.95 -7.78 14.59
N SER A 11 5.33 -8.98 14.16
CA SER A 11 6.05 -9.36 12.92
C SER A 11 5.66 -8.62 11.63
N HIS A 12 4.45 -8.07 11.55
CA HIS A 12 3.96 -7.39 10.35
C HIS A 12 4.69 -6.07 10.06
N TYR A 13 4.99 -5.28 11.09
CA TYR A 13 5.80 -4.07 10.90
C TYR A 13 7.26 -4.39 10.64
N ASP A 14 7.77 -5.50 11.17
CA ASP A 14 9.13 -5.98 10.88
C ASP A 14 9.23 -6.44 9.42
N ASP A 15 8.23 -7.19 8.94
CA ASP A 15 8.11 -7.56 7.53
C ASP A 15 8.00 -6.31 6.66
N LEU A 16 7.19 -5.31 7.05
CA LEU A 16 7.06 -4.06 6.28
C LEU A 16 8.38 -3.29 6.20
N ARG A 17 9.14 -3.22 7.30
CA ARG A 17 10.49 -2.63 7.31
C ARG A 17 11.44 -3.42 6.41
N ALA A 18 11.42 -4.75 6.50
CA ALA A 18 12.24 -5.62 5.64
C ALA A 18 11.88 -5.47 4.16
N GLY A 19 10.58 -5.47 3.82
CA GLY A 19 10.09 -5.24 2.46
C GLY A 19 10.42 -3.84 1.94
N THR A 20 10.46 -2.83 2.81
CA THR A 20 10.91 -1.48 2.44
C THR A 20 12.38 -1.50 2.03
N ILE A 21 13.25 -2.17 2.79
CA ILE A 21 14.67 -2.31 2.45
C ILE A 21 14.83 -3.14 1.16
N ALA A 22 14.14 -4.28 1.05
CA ALA A 22 14.19 -5.15 -0.11
C ALA A 22 13.74 -4.43 -1.39
N SER A 23 12.64 -3.68 -1.34
CA SER A 23 12.14 -2.90 -2.47
C SER A 23 13.09 -1.77 -2.88
N MET A 24 13.75 -1.11 -1.92
CA MET A 24 14.81 -0.14 -2.24
C MET A 24 15.95 -0.79 -3.02
N VAL A 25 16.49 -1.90 -2.52
CA VAL A 25 17.59 -2.64 -3.16
C VAL A 25 17.17 -3.13 -4.55
N ALA A 26 15.98 -3.72 -4.67
CA ALA A 26 15.45 -4.21 -5.94
C ALA A 26 15.28 -3.08 -6.96
N ASN A 27 14.79 -1.91 -6.53
CA ASN A 27 14.62 -0.75 -7.40
C ASN A 27 15.93 -0.10 -7.84
N VAL A 28 16.96 -0.09 -6.97
CA VAL A 28 18.32 0.36 -7.35
C VAL A 28 18.91 -0.50 -8.46
N HIS A 29 18.62 -1.81 -8.45
CA HIS A 29 19.09 -2.76 -9.45
C HIS A 29 18.07 -3.06 -10.57
N ARG A 30 16.94 -2.36 -10.59
CA ARG A 30 15.84 -2.61 -11.54
C ARG A 30 16.25 -2.19 -12.95
N ASN A 31 15.94 -3.05 -13.92
CA ASN A 31 15.99 -2.69 -15.34
C ASN A 31 14.60 -2.24 -15.81
N PRO A 32 14.37 -0.93 -16.09
CA PRO A 32 13.05 -0.43 -16.48
C PRO A 32 12.51 -1.01 -17.78
N LYS A 33 13.37 -1.58 -18.65
CA LYS A 33 12.91 -2.22 -19.89
C LYS A 33 12.30 -3.60 -19.64
N ALA A 34 12.76 -4.30 -18.61
CA ALA A 34 12.28 -5.64 -18.24
C ALA A 34 11.22 -5.59 -17.14
N ALA A 35 11.30 -4.60 -16.24
CA ALA A 35 10.34 -4.33 -15.19
C ALA A 35 9.97 -2.82 -15.21
N PRO A 36 8.96 -2.43 -16.01
CA PRO A 36 8.58 -1.02 -16.20
C PRO A 36 8.13 -0.32 -14.92
N ASP A 37 7.44 -1.06 -14.04
CA ASP A 37 6.95 -0.56 -12.77
C ASP A 37 7.95 -0.82 -11.63
N PRO A 38 8.07 0.09 -10.65
CA PRO A 38 8.92 -0.11 -9.50
C PRO A 38 8.33 -1.16 -8.56
N PHE A 39 9.21 -1.91 -7.89
CA PHE A 39 8.79 -2.86 -6.86
C PHE A 39 8.31 -2.11 -5.61
N ARG A 40 7.17 -2.49 -5.07
CA ARG A 40 6.58 -1.97 -3.83
C ARG A 40 7.04 -2.82 -2.65
N ALA A 41 6.98 -2.27 -1.45
CA ALA A 41 7.37 -3.02 -0.24
C ALA A 41 6.52 -4.29 -0.04
N LEU A 42 5.23 -4.22 -0.39
CA LEU A 42 4.29 -5.33 -0.24
C LEU A 42 4.55 -6.48 -1.22
N ASP A 43 5.22 -6.24 -2.36
CA ASP A 43 5.57 -7.28 -3.34
C ASP A 43 6.50 -8.36 -2.74
N PHE A 44 7.23 -8.00 -1.67
CA PHE A 44 8.13 -8.89 -0.94
C PHE A 44 7.47 -9.55 0.28
N ILE A 45 6.18 -9.26 0.53
CA ILE A 45 5.43 -9.75 1.69
C ILE A 45 4.04 -10.21 1.21
N PRO A 46 3.93 -11.23 0.33
CA PRO A 46 2.67 -11.60 -0.31
C PRO A 46 1.59 -12.12 0.66
N TRP A 47 1.98 -12.51 1.89
CA TRP A 47 1.05 -12.91 2.96
C TRP A 47 0.43 -11.74 3.71
N ASN A 48 0.88 -10.51 3.42
CA ASN A 48 0.36 -9.31 4.03
C ASN A 48 -1.08 -9.05 3.54
N GLU A 49 -2.02 -8.85 4.47
CA GLU A 49 -3.43 -8.56 4.12
C GLU A 49 -3.60 -7.32 3.24
N TYR A 50 -2.70 -6.33 3.39
CA TYR A 50 -2.69 -5.12 2.57
C TYR A 50 -2.14 -5.36 1.16
N HIS A 51 -1.38 -6.44 0.91
CA HIS A 51 -0.90 -6.77 -0.43
C HIS A 51 -2.07 -7.13 -1.35
N SER A 52 -2.97 -8.02 -0.90
CA SER A 52 -4.17 -8.37 -1.68
C SER A 52 -5.10 -7.17 -1.85
N ALA A 53 -5.35 -6.41 -0.78
CA ALA A 53 -6.19 -5.21 -0.84
C ALA A 53 -5.64 -4.15 -1.81
N ALA A 54 -4.31 -4.00 -1.91
CA ALA A 54 -3.69 -3.05 -2.84
C ALA A 54 -3.76 -3.49 -4.30
N ASN A 55 -3.78 -4.79 -4.58
CA ASN A 55 -3.85 -5.33 -5.94
C ASN A 55 -5.29 -5.33 -6.51
N ASP A 56 -6.29 -5.47 -5.65
CA ASP A 56 -7.71 -5.59 -6.05
C ASP A 56 -8.48 -4.25 -6.03
N ALA A 57 -7.85 -3.16 -5.56
CA ALA A 57 -8.51 -1.87 -5.44
C ALA A 57 -8.54 -1.11 -6.78
N GLU A 58 -9.73 -1.01 -7.39
CA GLU A 58 -9.95 -0.08 -8.50
C GLU A 58 -10.06 1.37 -7.99
N PRO A 59 -9.38 2.33 -8.63
CA PRO A 59 -9.48 3.73 -8.24
C PRO A 59 -10.88 4.28 -8.55
N ILE A 60 -11.47 4.97 -7.57
CA ILE A 60 -12.70 5.74 -7.78
C ILE A 60 -12.32 7.07 -8.42
N LEU A 61 -12.60 7.21 -9.72
CA LEU A 61 -12.40 8.42 -10.49
C LEU A 61 -13.76 8.99 -10.89
N LEU A 62 -14.03 10.23 -10.47
CA LEU A 62 -15.21 10.99 -10.83
C LEU A 62 -14.87 11.94 -11.97
N ASP A 63 -15.81 12.12 -12.91
CA ASP A 63 -15.63 13.03 -14.05
C ASP A 63 -15.60 14.50 -13.63
N ASP A 64 -16.28 14.84 -12.54
CA ASP A 64 -16.35 16.18 -11.98
C ASP A 64 -15.18 16.43 -11.00
N PRO A 65 -14.29 17.40 -11.29
CA PRO A 65 -13.18 17.74 -10.41
C PRO A 65 -13.60 18.18 -9.00
N ASP A 66 -14.74 18.87 -8.87
CA ASP A 66 -15.23 19.33 -7.57
C ASP A 66 -15.73 18.15 -6.73
N ALA A 67 -16.51 17.24 -7.34
CA ALA A 67 -16.92 16.00 -6.70
C ALA A 67 -15.72 15.10 -6.32
N GLN A 68 -14.66 15.06 -7.15
CA GLN A 68 -13.43 14.34 -6.82
C GLN A 68 -12.73 14.94 -5.60
N ALA A 69 -12.65 16.28 -5.51
CA ALA A 69 -12.07 16.97 -4.37
C ALA A 69 -12.85 16.68 -3.07
N ASP A 70 -14.17 16.73 -3.13
CA ASP A 70 -15.06 16.41 -2.00
C ASP A 70 -14.88 14.96 -1.53
N LEU A 71 -14.75 14.01 -2.47
CA LEU A 71 -14.48 12.61 -2.15
C LEU A 71 -13.15 12.47 -1.39
N ILE A 72 -12.08 13.10 -1.90
CA ILE A 72 -10.76 13.08 -1.26
C ILE A 72 -10.84 13.68 0.15
N GLU A 73 -11.50 14.82 0.31
CA GLU A 73 -11.63 15.48 1.61
C GLU A 73 -12.36 14.57 2.62
N ARG A 74 -13.48 13.95 2.23
CA ARG A 74 -14.26 13.06 3.10
C ARG A 74 -13.48 11.81 3.51
N VAL A 75 -12.71 11.22 2.59
CA VAL A 75 -11.90 10.02 2.87
C VAL A 75 -10.72 10.36 3.77
N MET A 76 -10.05 11.49 3.54
CA MET A 76 -8.88 11.90 4.32
C MET A 76 -9.26 12.50 5.68
N PHE A 77 -10.40 13.17 5.78
CA PHE A 77 -10.85 13.92 6.97
C PHE A 77 -12.30 13.61 7.36
N PRO A 78 -12.62 12.36 7.73
CA PRO A 78 -14.00 11.90 7.98
C PRO A 78 -14.73 12.58 9.16
N LYS A 79 -14.04 13.42 9.95
CA LYS A 79 -14.61 14.15 11.11
C LYS A 79 -14.88 15.63 10.84
N ARG A 80 -14.67 16.12 9.62
CA ARG A 80 -14.83 17.55 9.26
C ARG A 80 -16.15 17.86 8.54
N SER A 81 -16.97 16.86 8.23
CA SER A 81 -18.29 17.04 7.59
C SER A 81 -19.39 17.34 8.58
#